data_AF-A6DFM6-F1
#
_entry.id   AF-A6DFM6-F1
#
_cell.length_a   1.000
_cell.length_b   1.000
_cell.length_c   1.000
_cell.angle_alpha   90.00
_cell.angle_beta   90.00
_cell.angle_gamma   90.00
#
_symmetry.space_group_name_H-M   'P 1'
#
loop_
_entity.id
_entity.type
_entity.pdbx_description
1 polymer ?
#
loop_
_entity_poly.entity_id
_entity_poly.type
_entity_poly.pdbx_seq_one_letter_code
_entity_poly.pdbx_strand_id
1 'polypeptide(L)' 'MKDLAKDLTTRFGKGFDLTNLRKMRQFYLTFPIRDAVRLELGWTHYRILMKIESLSAREWYMNVAVASNWSTRALE' A
#
# COMPACT_ATOMS: atom_id res chain seq x y z
N MET A 1 7.17 8.35 15.84
CA MET A 1 7.49 7.79 14.51
C MET A 1 8.91 8.07 14.04
N LYS A 2 9.52 9.24 14.34
CA LYS A 2 10.91 9.54 13.90
C LYS A 2 11.93 8.56 14.51
N ASP A 3 11.81 8.26 15.80
CA ASP A 3 12.71 7.33 16.48
C ASP A 3 12.54 5.90 15.98
N LEU A 4 11.30 5.47 15.73
CA LEU A 4 10.98 4.19 15.11
C LEU A 4 11.58 4.07 13.70
N ALA A 5 11.48 5.12 12.89
CA ALA A 5 12.09 5.15 11.54
C ALA A 5 13.61 4.98 11.61
N LYS A 6 14.25 5.68 12.57
CA LYS A 6 15.70 5.58 12.79
C LYS A 6 16.10 4.17 13.19
N ASP A 7 15.44 3.59 14.20
CA ASP A 7 15.72 2.24 14.70
C ASP A 7 15.53 1.18 13.59
N LEU A 8 14.40 1.21 12.88
CA LEU A 8 14.12 0.25 11.81
C LEU A 8 15.07 0.41 10.61
N THR A 9 15.42 1.64 10.25
CA THR A 9 16.42 1.88 9.20
C THR A 9 17.79 1.37 9.61
N THR A 10 18.16 1.50 10.89
CA THR A 10 19.42 0.94 11.41
C THR A 10 19.41 -0.59 11.39
N ARG A 11 18.29 -1.24 11.74
CA ARG A 11 18.19 -2.70 11.81
C ARG A 11 18.03 -3.39 10.46
N PHE A 12 17.24 -2.80 9.55
CA PHE A 12 16.81 -3.45 8.31
C PHE A 12 17.24 -2.71 7.04
N GLY A 13 17.83 -1.52 7.17
CA GLY A 13 18.37 -0.76 6.06
C GLY A 13 17.33 0.08 5.31
N LYS A 14 17.58 0.27 4.01
CA LYS A 14 16.79 1.18 3.15
C LYS A 14 15.34 0.69 3.04
N GLY A 15 14.39 1.61 3.16
CA GLY A 15 12.95 1.33 3.04
C GLY A 15 12.15 1.53 4.33
N PHE A 16 12.80 1.76 5.46
CA PHE A 16 12.12 2.06 6.75
C PHE A 16 12.19 3.54 7.15
N ASP A 17 12.26 4.42 6.16
CA ASP A 17 12.22 5.86 6.39
C ASP A 17 10.84 6.31 6.89
N LEU A 18 10.79 7.54 7.41
CA LEU A 18 9.56 8.09 7.97
C LEU A 18 8.41 8.10 6.95
N THR A 19 8.71 8.35 5.68
CA THR A 19 7.72 8.40 4.61
C THR A 19 7.12 7.04 4.34
N ASN A 20 7.93 5.98 4.24
CA ASN A 20 7.43 4.64 3.98
C ASN A 20 6.69 4.08 5.20
N LEU A 21 7.13 4.37 6.42
CA LEU A 21 6.38 4.00 7.63
C LEU A 21 4.99 4.65 7.70
N ARG A 22 4.87 5.92 7.28
CA ARG A 22 3.55 6.58 7.17
C ARG A 22 2.66 5.88 6.16
N LYS A 23 3.21 5.44 5.02
CA LYS A 23 2.47 4.67 4.01
C LYS A 23 2.08 3.28 4.53
N MET A 24 2.98 2.57 5.22
CA MET A 24 2.68 1.27 5.84
C MET A 24 1.54 1.39 6.86
N ARG A 25 1.58 2.43 7.71
CA ARG A 25 0.48 2.72 8.64
C ARG A 25 -0.81 3.06 7.91
N GLN A 26 -0.74 3.90 6.88
CA GLN A 26 -1.91 4.25 6.05
C GLN A 26 -2.52 2.99 5.44
N PHE A 27 -1.69 2.09 4.90
CA PHE A 27 -2.13 0.83 4.31
C PHE A 27 -2.89 -0.02 5.32
N TYR A 28 -2.34 -0.18 6.52
CA TYR A 28 -3.01 -0.91 7.61
C TYR A 28 -4.38 -0.31 7.98
N LEU A 29 -4.51 1.02 7.97
CA LEU A 29 -5.78 1.69 8.28
C LEU A 29 -6.77 1.63 7.11
N THR A 30 -6.29 1.73 5.87
CA THR A 30 -7.11 1.76 4.65
C THR A 30 -7.57 0.37 4.22
N PHE A 31 -6.77 -0.64 4.48
CA PHE A 31 -7.07 -2.05 4.24
C PHE A 31 -7.04 -2.80 5.58
N PRO A 32 -8.09 -2.66 6.41
CA PRO A 32 -8.19 -3.38 7.67
C PRO A 32 -8.47 -4.86 7.39
N ILE A 33 -7.48 -5.59 6.87
CA ILE A 33 -7.63 -6.99 6.48
C ILE A 33 -7.36 -7.90 7.68
N ARG A 34 -8.26 -8.85 7.90
CA ARG A 34 -8.17 -9.86 8.96
C ARG A 34 -7.39 -11.13 8.56
N ASP A 35 -7.13 -11.40 7.26
CA ASP A 35 -6.49 -12.67 6.85
C ASP A 35 -5.51 -12.62 5.63
N ALA A 36 -5.85 -12.03 4.47
CA ALA A 36 -4.92 -12.00 3.32
C ALA A 36 -5.11 -10.84 2.32
N VAL A 37 -3.99 -10.35 1.80
CA VAL A 37 -3.89 -9.34 0.72
C VAL A 37 -3.79 -10.05 -0.63
N ARG A 38 -4.25 -9.42 -1.73
CA ARG A 38 -4.12 -10.00 -3.09
C ARG A 38 -2.65 -10.04 -3.52
N LEU A 39 -2.18 -11.22 -3.92
CA LEU A 39 -0.77 -11.46 -4.31
C LEU A 39 -0.42 -10.85 -5.66
N GLU A 40 -1.42 -10.60 -6.51
CA GLU A 40 -1.28 -10.01 -7.84
C GLU A 40 -0.97 -8.51 -7.79
N LEU A 41 -1.26 -7.85 -6.65
CA LEU A 41 -1.05 -6.42 -6.47
C LEU A 41 0.19 -6.15 -5.61
N GLY A 42 1.12 -5.37 -6.16
CA GLY A 42 2.34 -4.96 -5.44
C GLY A 42 2.12 -3.75 -4.53
N TRP A 43 3.13 -3.43 -3.72
CA TRP A 43 3.11 -2.25 -2.84
C TRP A 43 2.81 -0.94 -3.58
N THR A 44 3.30 -0.81 -4.82
CA THR A 44 3.09 0.38 -5.64
C THR A 44 1.64 0.52 -6.12
N HIS A 45 0.93 -0.57 -6.41
CA HIS A 45 -0.52 -0.55 -6.66
C HIS A 45 -1.26 -0.05 -5.42
N TYR A 46 -0.95 -0.62 -4.25
CA TYR A 46 -1.59 -0.21 -3.00
C TYR A 46 -1.32 1.25 -2.64
N ARG A 47 -0.14 1.79 -2.97
CA ARG A 47 0.16 3.21 -2.80
C ARG A 47 -0.78 4.14 -3.57
N ILE A 48 -1.27 3.71 -4.72
CA ILE A 48 -2.23 4.48 -5.52
C ILE A 48 -3.64 4.27 -4.97
N LEU A 49 -4.03 3.01 -4.75
CA LEU A 49 -5.34 2.63 -4.23
C LEU A 49 -5.66 3.26 -2.86
N MET A 50 -4.64 3.47 -2.01
CA MET A 50 -4.79 4.14 -0.72
C MET A 50 -5.31 5.59 -0.83
N LYS A 51 -5.11 6.25 -1.97
CA LYS A 51 -5.58 7.63 -2.20
C LYS A 51 -7.07 7.69 -2.52
N ILE A 52 -7.68 6.57 -2.87
CA ILE A 52 -9.10 6.50 -3.22
C ILE A 52 -9.90 6.47 -1.91
N GLU A 53 -10.67 7.52 -1.63
CA GLU A 53 -11.43 7.65 -0.38
C GLU A 53 -12.60 6.65 -0.31
N SER A 54 -13.33 6.52 -1.42
CA SER A 54 -14.48 5.61 -1.52
C SER A 54 -14.04 4.15 -1.51
N LEU A 55 -14.60 3.36 -0.57
CA LEU A 55 -14.36 1.93 -0.47
C LEU A 55 -14.78 1.19 -1.74
N SER A 56 -15.97 1.48 -2.26
CA SER A 56 -16.52 0.81 -3.43
C SER A 56 -15.69 1.08 -4.69
N ALA A 57 -15.24 2.33 -4.88
CA ALA A 57 -14.35 2.67 -5.98
C ALA A 57 -13.01 1.92 -5.85
N ARG A 58 -12.44 1.90 -4.65
CA ARG A 58 -11.17 1.20 -4.39
C ARG A 58 -11.27 -0.29 -4.72
N GLU A 59 -12.32 -0.95 -4.26
CA GLU A 59 -12.58 -2.37 -4.55
C GLU A 59 -12.76 -2.63 -6.04
N TRP A 60 -13.49 -1.75 -6.74
CA TRP A 60 -13.65 -1.85 -8.18
C TRP A 60 -12.31 -1.76 -8.91
N TYR A 61 -11.49 -0.75 -8.60
CA TYR A 61 -10.16 -0.61 -9.21
C TYR A 61 -9.24 -1.79 -8.88
N MET A 62 -9.29 -2.33 -7.65
CA MET A 62 -8.55 -3.56 -7.31
C MET A 62 -8.97 -4.74 -8.19
N ASN A 63 -10.27 -4.95 -8.36
CA ASN A 63 -10.80 -6.05 -9.17
C ASN A 63 -10.40 -5.92 -10.64
N VAL A 64 -10.57 -4.73 -11.21
CA VAL A 64 -10.24 -4.46 -12.61
C VAL A 64 -8.73 -4.57 -12.83
N ALA A 65 -7.91 -4.08 -11.90
CA ALA A 65 -6.46 -4.15 -12.02
C ALA A 65 -5.96 -5.59 -12.02
N VAL A 66 -6.54 -6.47 -11.19
CA VAL A 66 -6.21 -7.89 -11.19
C VAL A 66 -6.70 -8.57 -12.46
N ALA A 67 -7.98 -8.37 -12.84
CA ALA A 67 -8.58 -9.03 -13.99
C ALA A 67 -7.92 -8.66 -15.32
N SER A 68 -7.49 -7.39 -15.46
CA SER A 68 -6.89 -6.86 -16.68
C SER A 68 -5.36 -6.77 -16.61
N ASN A 69 -4.76 -7.31 -15.55
CA ASN A 69 -3.32 -7.26 -15.28
C ASN A 69 -2.72 -5.84 -15.41
N TRP A 70 -3.40 -4.85 -14.84
CA TRP A 70 -3.00 -3.46 -14.96
C TRP A 70 -1.68 -3.20 -14.24
N SER A 71 -0.76 -2.56 -14.95
CA SER A 71 0.45 -1.98 -14.34
C SER A 71 0.07 -0.79 -13.44
N THR A 72 0.97 -0.39 -12.56
CA THR A 72 0.74 0.81 -11.73
C THR A 72 0.52 2.08 -12.54
N ARG A 73 1.07 2.17 -13.75
CA ARG A 73 0.87 3.32 -14.65
C ARG A 73 -0.54 3.41 -15.20
N ALA A 74 -1.28 2.29 -15.24
CA ALA A 74 -2.68 2.31 -15.65
C ALA A 74 -3.63 2.71 -14.50
N LEU A 75 -3.12 2.78 -13.26
CA LEU A 75 -3.84 3.28 -12.09
C LEU A 75 -3.52 4.75 -11.75
N GLU A 76 -2.45 5.31 -12.33
CA GLU A 76 -2.10 6.74 -12.21
C GLU A 76 -2.96 7.60 -13.11
#